data_AF-A0A0Q8Q922-F1
#
_entry.id   AF-A0A0Q8Q922-F1
#
_cell.length_a   1.000
_cell.length_b   1.000
_cell.length_c   1.000
_cell.angle_alpha   90.00
_cell.angle_beta   90.00
_cell.angle_gamma   90.00
#
_symmetry.space_group_name_H-M   'P 1'
#
loop_
_entity.id
_entity.type
_entity.pdbx_description
1 polymer ?
#
loop_
_entity_poly.entity_id
_entity_poly.type
_entity_poly.pdbx_seq_one_letter_code
_entity_poly.pdbx_strand_id
1 'polypeptide(L)'
;MSPRSLLALGAPVLSVVLLAGCGSDSGDTAADDTDTSSSTSTPTAEESYDGGFPTCEEVWQEGETLAEDYLGCMDGATPVDLDGIECESGQFIITFDDRFWAVADGPIAEADGALLDDADYQDVLASCRG
;
A
#
# COMPACT_ATOMS: atom_id res chain seq x y z
N MET A 1 -6.10 33.88 18.50
CA MET A 1 -5.19 34.88 17.92
C MET A 1 -3.87 34.18 17.57
N SER A 2 -3.53 34.09 16.28
CA SER A 2 -2.27 33.52 15.76
C SER A 2 -1.05 34.39 16.08
N PRO A 3 0.19 33.88 15.93
CA PRO A 3 0.90 33.85 14.63
C PRO A 3 1.68 32.53 14.40
N ARG A 4 1.59 31.82 13.24
CA ARG A 4 2.19 32.07 11.91
C ARG A 4 3.67 32.51 11.94
N SER A 5 4.58 31.54 11.78
CA SER A 5 5.99 31.78 11.44
C SER A 5 6.42 30.96 10.22
N LEU A 6 7.27 31.59 9.41
CA LEU A 6 7.45 31.43 7.97
C LEU A 6 8.45 30.34 7.57
N LEU A 7 8.16 29.75 6.40
CA LEU A 7 9.02 28.96 5.52
C LEU A 7 10.41 29.59 5.29
N ALA A 8 11.44 28.76 5.30
CA ALA A 8 12.70 29.00 4.59
C ALA A 8 13.12 27.69 3.91
N LEU A 9 12.80 27.54 2.62
CA LEU A 9 13.30 26.43 1.79
C LEU A 9 14.39 26.97 0.85
N GLY A 10 15.60 26.41 0.99
CA GLY A 10 16.75 26.62 0.11
C GLY A 10 16.73 25.68 -1.10
N ALA A 11 17.39 26.12 -2.18
CA ALA A 11 17.63 25.35 -3.41
C ALA A 11 18.62 24.19 -3.19
N PRO A 12 18.55 23.13 -4.00
CA PRO A 12 19.62 22.95 -5.01
C PRO A 12 19.23 22.27 -6.34
N VAL A 13 20.15 22.43 -7.29
CA VAL A 13 20.21 21.94 -8.69
C VAL A 13 20.47 20.43 -8.76
N LEU A 14 19.78 19.69 -9.64
CA LEU A 14 20.11 18.31 -9.99
C LEU A 14 20.17 18.10 -11.52
N SER A 15 21.36 17.71 -12.02
CA SER A 15 21.57 17.15 -13.36
C SER A 15 21.52 15.63 -13.28
N VAL A 16 20.71 14.96 -14.12
CA VAL A 16 20.64 13.49 -14.18
C VAL A 16 21.19 12.99 -15.51
N VAL A 17 22.18 12.11 -15.42
CA VAL A 17 22.81 11.36 -16.51
C VAL A 17 21.92 10.17 -16.86
N LEU A 18 21.51 10.05 -18.12
CA LEU A 18 20.76 8.91 -18.65
C LEU A 18 21.76 7.84 -19.15
N LEU A 19 21.78 6.68 -18.50
CA LEU A 19 22.36 5.46 -19.06
C LEU A 19 21.24 4.51 -19.45
N ALA A 20 20.98 4.44 -20.76
CA ALA A 20 20.16 3.41 -21.39
C ALA A 20 20.93 2.08 -21.41
N GLY A 21 20.33 1.02 -20.87
CA GLY A 21 20.85 -0.34 -20.91
C GLY A 21 19.71 -1.34 -21.11
N CYS A 22 19.40 -1.62 -22.36
CA CYS A 22 18.50 -2.67 -22.83
C CYS A 22 19.12 -3.17 -24.14
N GLY A 23 19.26 -4.45 -24.46
CA GLY A 23 18.91 -5.70 -23.80
C GLY A 23 19.54 -6.82 -24.64
N SER A 24 19.57 -8.04 -24.11
CA SER A 24 20.00 -9.20 -24.88
C SER A 24 18.99 -10.33 -24.75
N ASP A 25 18.33 -10.54 -25.87
CA ASP A 25 17.57 -11.72 -26.32
C ASP A 25 18.39 -13.01 -26.19
N SER A 26 17.76 -14.10 -25.74
CA SER A 26 18.10 -15.49 -26.11
C SER A 26 17.15 -16.48 -25.45
N GLY A 27 16.60 -17.40 -26.26
CA GLY A 27 16.55 -18.80 -25.83
C GLY A 27 15.18 -19.49 -25.88
N ASP A 28 14.85 -19.94 -27.09
CA ASP A 28 13.94 -21.04 -27.42
C ASP A 28 14.10 -22.28 -26.50
N THR A 29 13.01 -22.91 -26.07
CA THR A 29 12.92 -24.39 -25.94
C THR A 29 11.49 -24.86 -25.67
N ALA A 30 10.99 -25.70 -26.57
CA ALA A 30 9.73 -26.43 -26.43
C ALA A 30 9.88 -27.71 -25.60
N ALA A 31 8.88 -28.00 -24.76
CA ALA A 31 8.47 -29.29 -24.19
C ALA A 31 7.39 -28.99 -23.14
N ASP A 32 6.41 -29.79 -22.78
CA ASP A 32 5.78 -31.03 -23.25
C ASP A 32 4.53 -31.14 -22.32
N ASP A 33 3.44 -31.68 -22.84
CA ASP A 33 2.16 -31.85 -22.14
C ASP A 33 2.29 -32.42 -20.72
N THR A 34 1.57 -31.84 -19.75
CA THR A 34 1.05 -32.58 -18.59
C THR A 34 -0.22 -31.92 -18.08
N ASP A 35 -1.33 -32.64 -18.25
CA ASP A 35 -2.59 -32.50 -17.54
C ASP A 35 -2.36 -32.20 -16.04
N THR A 36 -2.87 -31.08 -15.56
CA THR A 36 -3.35 -30.95 -14.17
C THR A 36 -4.46 -29.93 -14.16
N SER A 37 -5.71 -30.41 -14.08
CA SER A 37 -6.82 -29.63 -13.56
C SER A 37 -6.55 -29.31 -12.09
N SER A 38 -5.74 -28.30 -11.85
CA SER A 38 -5.72 -27.57 -10.59
C SER A 38 -6.59 -26.36 -10.82
N SER A 39 -7.82 -26.41 -10.29
CA SER A 39 -8.56 -25.21 -9.92
C SER A 39 -7.79 -24.55 -8.77
N THR A 40 -6.63 -23.98 -9.09
CA THR A 40 -6.06 -22.91 -8.30
C THR A 40 -6.90 -21.71 -8.69
N SER A 41 -7.93 -21.43 -7.90
CA SER A 41 -8.44 -20.08 -7.76
C SER A 41 -7.31 -19.27 -7.13
N THR A 42 -6.31 -18.92 -7.94
CA THR A 42 -5.54 -17.70 -7.71
C THR A 42 -6.62 -16.62 -7.68
N PRO A 43 -6.71 -15.74 -6.67
CA PRO A 43 -7.40 -14.49 -6.90
C PRO A 43 -6.73 -13.90 -8.13
N THR A 44 -7.48 -13.88 -9.23
CA THR A 44 -7.09 -13.16 -10.42
C THR A 44 -7.03 -11.72 -9.91
N ALA A 45 -5.83 -11.22 -9.63
CA ALA A 45 -5.58 -9.79 -9.66
C ALA A 45 -5.61 -9.38 -11.14
N GLU A 46 -6.74 -9.61 -11.80
CA GLU A 46 -7.12 -8.93 -13.02
C GLU A 46 -8.07 -7.82 -12.58
N GLU A 47 -7.51 -6.76 -12.04
CA GLU A 47 -8.15 -5.45 -12.15
C GLU A 47 -7.22 -4.54 -12.93
N SER A 48 -7.47 -4.59 -14.25
CA SER A 48 -7.43 -3.44 -15.16
C SER A 48 -6.82 -2.16 -14.58
N TYR A 49 -5.56 -1.91 -14.93
CA TYR A 49 -5.03 -0.56 -15.09
C TYR A 49 -5.74 0.14 -16.28
N ASP A 50 -7.05 0.38 -16.15
CA ASP A 50 -7.82 1.28 -17.01
C ASP A 50 -8.20 2.53 -16.18
N GLY A 51 -7.15 3.25 -15.74
CA GLY A 51 -7.24 4.67 -15.40
C GLY A 51 -7.94 5.10 -14.09
N GLY A 52 -8.08 4.24 -13.08
CA GLY A 52 -8.65 4.62 -11.77
C GLY A 52 -8.01 3.89 -10.61
N PHE A 53 -7.90 4.56 -9.45
CA PHE A 53 -7.57 3.94 -8.16
C PHE A 53 -8.69 2.95 -7.75
N PRO A 54 -8.39 1.87 -7.00
CA PRO A 54 -9.42 0.95 -6.51
C PRO A 54 -10.38 1.66 -5.54
N THR A 55 -11.59 1.14 -5.35
CA THR A 55 -12.48 1.71 -4.32
C THR A 55 -12.00 1.34 -2.92
N CYS A 56 -12.28 2.19 -1.94
CA CYS A 56 -11.86 1.93 -0.56
C CYS A 56 -12.56 0.69 0.02
N GLU A 57 -13.79 0.42 -0.38
CA GLU A 57 -14.56 -0.77 0.05
C GLU A 57 -13.95 -2.08 -0.48
N GLU A 58 -13.34 -2.05 -1.66
CA GLU A 58 -12.64 -3.20 -2.25
C GLU A 58 -11.30 -3.46 -1.56
N VAL A 59 -10.59 -2.41 -1.17
CA VAL A 59 -9.28 -2.53 -0.52
C VAL A 59 -9.42 -2.90 0.96
N TRP A 60 -10.24 -2.17 1.71
CA TRP A 60 -10.29 -2.26 3.17
C TRP A 60 -11.26 -3.34 3.66
N GLN A 61 -10.84 -4.59 3.46
CA GLN A 61 -11.56 -5.77 3.90
C GLN A 61 -10.74 -6.49 4.99
N GLU A 62 -11.36 -6.76 6.14
CA GLU A 62 -10.70 -7.46 7.25
C GLU A 62 -10.14 -8.82 6.79
N GLY A 63 -8.87 -9.08 7.12
CA GLY A 63 -8.16 -10.32 6.81
C GLY A 63 -7.49 -10.37 5.44
N GLU A 64 -7.83 -9.46 4.51
CA GLU A 64 -7.12 -9.32 3.24
C GLU A 64 -5.74 -8.68 3.44
N THR A 65 -4.84 -8.88 2.47
CA THR A 65 -3.50 -8.27 2.51
C THR A 65 -3.52 -6.90 1.84
N LEU A 66 -3.05 -5.87 2.55
CA LEU A 66 -2.83 -4.55 1.95
C LEU A 66 -1.57 -4.58 1.09
N ALA A 67 -1.69 -4.20 -0.18
CA ALA A 67 -0.57 -4.18 -1.11
C ALA A 67 0.61 -3.33 -0.58
N GLU A 68 1.84 -3.81 -0.78
CA GLU A 68 3.07 -3.11 -0.36
C GLU A 68 3.16 -1.69 -0.95
N ASP A 69 2.68 -1.52 -2.19
CA ASP A 69 2.68 -0.27 -2.94
C ASP A 69 1.32 0.44 -2.91
N TYR A 70 0.50 0.22 -1.89
CA TYR A 70 -0.78 0.92 -1.74
C TYR A 70 -0.58 2.43 -1.67
N LEU A 71 -1.26 3.17 -2.55
CA LEU A 71 -1.15 4.64 -2.68
C LEU A 71 -2.42 5.39 -2.28
N GLY A 72 -3.46 4.68 -1.84
CA GLY A 72 -4.79 5.25 -1.59
C GLY A 72 -5.88 4.57 -2.41
N CYS A 73 -7.11 5.05 -2.22
CA CYS A 73 -8.31 4.48 -2.82
C CYS A 73 -9.32 5.59 -3.14
N MET A 74 -10.42 5.22 -3.81
CA MET A 74 -11.53 6.09 -4.12
C MET A 74 -12.71 5.81 -3.19
N ASP A 75 -13.22 6.84 -2.53
CA ASP A 75 -14.55 6.83 -1.93
C ASP A 75 -15.53 7.46 -2.92
N GLY A 76 -16.18 6.59 -3.71
CA GLY A 76 -16.96 6.98 -4.88
C GLY A 76 -16.10 7.68 -5.94
N ALA A 77 -16.24 9.01 -6.04
CA ALA A 77 -15.45 9.84 -6.98
C ALA A 77 -14.37 10.68 -6.27
N THR A 78 -14.23 10.54 -4.95
CA THR A 78 -13.30 11.32 -4.14
C THR A 78 -12.06 10.47 -3.86
N PRO A 79 -10.85 10.93 -4.23
CA PRO A 79 -9.63 10.28 -3.79
C PRO A 79 -9.49 10.45 -2.27
N VAL A 80 -9.23 9.34 -1.57
CA VAL A 80 -8.89 9.34 -0.15
C VAL A 80 -7.38 9.36 -0.01
N ASP A 81 -6.88 10.35 0.73
CA ASP A 81 -5.46 10.45 1.03
C ASP A 81 -5.02 9.27 1.90
N LEU A 82 -3.84 8.75 1.61
CA LEU A 82 -3.21 7.73 2.45
C LEU A 82 -2.80 8.35 3.79
N ASP A 83 -3.41 7.87 4.86
CA ASP A 83 -3.03 8.22 6.23
C ASP A 83 -2.24 7.06 6.85
N GLY A 84 -1.16 7.41 7.56
CA GLY A 84 -0.32 6.40 8.16
C GLY A 84 0.87 6.94 8.94
N ILE A 85 1.49 6.02 9.67
CA ILE A 85 2.53 6.27 10.64
C ILE A 85 3.75 5.46 10.23
N GLU A 86 4.86 6.15 10.00
CA GLU A 86 6.16 5.51 9.82
C GLU A 86 6.75 5.13 11.18
N CYS A 87 7.12 3.86 11.32
CA CYS A 87 7.76 3.31 12.51
C CYS A 87 9.26 3.56 12.52
N GLU A 88 9.89 3.47 13.70
CA GLU A 88 11.35 3.59 13.81
C GLU A 88 12.10 2.48 13.04
N SER A 89 11.43 1.35 12.80
CA SER A 89 11.92 0.23 12.00
C SER A 89 11.85 0.47 10.47
N GLY A 90 11.21 1.56 10.03
CA GLY A 90 10.93 1.85 8.63
C GLY A 90 9.67 1.17 8.07
N GLN A 91 8.93 0.41 8.88
CA GLN A 91 7.61 -0.08 8.50
C GLN A 91 6.59 1.06 8.48
N PHE A 92 5.55 0.93 7.67
CA PHE A 92 4.50 1.94 7.55
C PHE A 92 3.15 1.31 7.93
N ILE A 93 2.53 1.85 8.98
CA ILE A 93 1.18 1.47 9.41
C ILE A 93 0.20 2.42 8.74
N ILE A 94 -0.71 1.89 7.94
CA ILE A 94 -1.70 2.64 7.18
C ILE A 94 -3.04 2.50 7.89
N THR A 95 -3.79 3.59 7.99
CA THR A 95 -5.09 3.62 8.66
C THR A 95 -6.18 4.12 7.74
N PHE A 96 -7.42 3.66 7.95
CA PHE A 96 -8.55 4.08 7.15
C PHE A 96 -9.85 4.13 7.98
N ASP A 97 -10.68 5.16 7.72
CA ASP A 97 -12.00 5.38 8.32
C ASP A 97 -12.06 5.29 9.85
N ASP A 98 -10.98 5.67 10.55
CA ASP A 98 -10.84 5.59 12.01
C ASP A 98 -11.19 4.21 12.62
N ARG A 99 -11.06 3.14 11.81
CA ARG A 99 -11.44 1.78 12.20
C ARG A 99 -10.54 0.69 11.61
N PHE A 100 -9.98 0.88 10.42
CA PHE A 100 -9.11 -0.10 9.81
C PHE A 100 -7.65 0.29 9.96
N TRP A 101 -6.78 -0.71 10.08
CA TRP A 101 -5.35 -0.52 10.01
C TRP A 101 -4.64 -1.72 9.38
N ALA A 102 -3.49 -1.48 8.77
CA ALA A 102 -2.61 -2.54 8.28
C ALA A 102 -1.16 -2.05 8.24
N VAL A 103 -0.21 -2.96 8.36
CA VAL A 103 1.16 -2.71 7.88
C VAL A 103 1.19 -2.97 6.38
N ALA A 104 1.97 -2.21 5.60
CA ALA A 104 2.17 -2.52 4.18
C ALA A 104 2.63 -3.98 3.98
N ASP A 105 2.05 -4.67 2.98
CA ASP A 105 2.19 -6.13 2.76
C ASP A 105 1.65 -7.02 3.90
N GLY A 106 0.94 -6.42 4.85
CA GLY A 106 0.35 -7.09 6.01
C GLY A 106 -1.17 -7.27 5.91
N PRO A 107 -1.76 -8.07 6.80
CA PRO A 107 -3.20 -8.22 6.86
C PRO A 107 -3.87 -6.93 7.35
N ILE A 108 -5.05 -6.66 6.81
CA ILE A 108 -5.93 -5.59 7.23
C ILE A 108 -6.72 -6.06 8.45
N ALA A 109 -6.68 -5.26 9.51
CA ALA A 109 -7.46 -5.47 10.72
C ALA A 109 -8.54 -4.39 10.84
N GLU A 110 -9.72 -4.77 11.34
CA GLU A 110 -10.77 -3.85 11.77
C GLU A 110 -10.74 -3.75 13.30
N ALA A 111 -10.83 -2.54 13.82
CA ALA A 111 -10.91 -2.26 15.23
C ALA A 111 -12.28 -2.63 15.80
N ASP A 112 -12.29 -3.15 17.04
CA ASP A 112 -13.51 -3.33 17.83
C ASP A 112 -13.95 -1.97 18.43
N GLY A 113 -14.43 -1.06 17.58
CA GLY A 113 -14.88 0.28 17.95
C GLY A 113 -14.01 1.39 17.36
N ALA A 114 -13.59 2.35 18.18
CA ALA A 114 -12.70 3.42 17.72
C ALA A 114 -11.27 2.89 17.60
N LEU A 115 -10.60 3.12 16.48
CA LEU A 115 -9.24 2.62 16.22
C LEU A 115 -8.25 2.97 17.33
N LEU A 116 -8.32 4.19 17.86
CA LEU A 116 -7.42 4.63 18.93
C LEU A 116 -7.67 3.96 20.28
N ASP A 117 -8.81 3.31 20.49
CA ASP A 117 -9.12 2.56 21.70
C ASP A 117 -8.90 1.05 21.55
N ASP A 118 -8.59 0.59 20.32
CA ASP A 118 -8.38 -0.81 20.00
C ASP A 118 -7.05 -1.34 20.56
N ALA A 119 -7.11 -2.47 21.27
CA ALA A 119 -5.95 -3.00 21.99
C ALA A 119 -4.87 -3.52 21.04
N ASP A 120 -5.25 -4.10 19.91
CA ASP A 120 -4.31 -4.69 18.95
C ASP A 120 -3.61 -3.58 18.16
N TYR A 121 -4.36 -2.54 17.76
CA TYR A 121 -3.76 -1.35 17.16
C TYR A 121 -2.77 -0.65 18.11
N GLN A 122 -3.11 -0.53 19.40
CA GLN A 122 -2.22 0.07 20.41
C GLN A 122 -0.93 -0.74 20.62
N ASP A 123 -0.99 -2.08 20.58
CA ASP A 123 0.19 -2.95 20.67
C ASP A 123 1.12 -2.76 19.47
N VAL A 124 0.54 -2.63 18.27
CA VAL A 124 1.28 -2.34 17.05
C VAL A 124 1.94 -0.96 17.11
N LEU A 125 1.23 0.06 17.60
CA LEU A 125 1.81 1.39 17.83
C LEU A 125 2.92 1.39 18.89
N ALA A 126 2.81 0.58 19.94
CA ALA A 126 3.86 0.44 20.93
C ALA A 126 5.12 -0.17 20.29
N SER A 127 4.95 -1.26 19.53
CA SER A 127 6.03 -1.93 18.80
C SER A 127 6.67 -1.03 17.74
N CYS A 128 5.87 -0.17 17.11
CA CYS A 128 6.31 0.80 16.11
C CYS A 128 7.29 1.86 16.65
N ARG A 129 7.27 2.13 17.96
CA ARG A 129 7.99 3.23 18.62
C ARG A 129 9.22 2.81 19.43
N GLY A 130 9.56 1.52 19.47
CA GLY A 130 10.72 0.99 20.18
C GLY A 130 10.50 0.69 21.66
#